data_AF-A0A352RYZ6-F1
#
_entry.id   AF-A0A352RYZ6-F1
#
_cell.length_a   1.000
_cell.length_b   1.000
_cell.length_c   1.000
_cell.angle_alpha   90.00
_cell.angle_beta   90.00
_cell.angle_gamma   90.00
#
_symmetry.space_group_name_H-M   'P 1'
#
loop_
_entity.id
_entity.type
_entity.pdbx_description
1 polymer ?
#
loop_
_entity_poly.entity_id
_entity_poly.type
_entity_poly.pdbx_seq_one_letter_code
_entity_poly.pdbx_strand_id
1 'polypeptide(L)' 'WTTKDQRRFERRVVTVGQTQDGLVQILSGLAPGELVASEGALFLSNAAALAAQ' A
#
# COMPACT_ATOMS: atom_id res chain seq x y z
N TRP A 1 1.39 0.32 0.32
CA TRP A 1 2.43 1.19 -0.27
C TRP A 1 1.84 1.92 -1.45
N THR A 2 1.97 3.25 -1.51
CA THR A 2 1.50 4.07 -2.63
C THR A 2 2.67 4.65 -3.41
N THR A 3 2.46 5.01 -4.67
CA THR A 3 3.47 5.69 -5.50
C THR A 3 2.80 6.65 -6.47
N LYS A 4 3.58 7.62 -6.97
CA LYS A 4 3.18 8.49 -8.07
C LYS A 4 3.98 8.20 -9.35
N ASP A 5 5.09 7.49 -9.24
CA ASP A 5 6.09 7.34 -10.32
C ASP A 5 6.63 5.90 -10.47
N GLN A 6 6.12 4.95 -9.69
CA GLN A 6 6.57 3.54 -9.65
C GLN A 6 8.03 3.35 -9.21
N ARG A 7 8.67 4.39 -8.66
CA ARG A 7 10.06 4.36 -8.19
C ARG A 7 10.17 4.68 -6.72
N ARG A 8 9.43 5.69 -6.27
CA ARG A 8 9.36 6.11 -4.87
C ARG A 8 8.06 5.64 -4.26
N PHE A 9 8.17 4.88 -3.17
CA PHE A 9 7.03 4.31 -2.49
C PHE A 9 6.89 4.92 -1.09
N GLU A 10 5.66 5.22 -0.73
CA GLU A 10 5.30 5.77 0.56
C GLU A 10 4.44 4.78 1.34
N ARG A 11 4.69 4.66 2.65
CA ARG A 11 3.85 3.83 3.52
C ARG A 11 2.56 4.60 3.79
N ARG A 12 1.43 3.97 3.48
CA ARG A 12 0.09 4.52 3.73
C ARG A 12 -0.66 3.61 4.69
N VAL A 13 -1.16 4.20 5.77
CA VAL A 13 -2.11 3.55 6.67
C VAL A 13 -3.51 3.75 6.12
N VAL A 14 -4.30 2.67 6.11
CA VAL A 14 -5.67 2.66 5.61
C VAL A 14 -6.57 1.97 6.61
N THR A 15 -7.85 2.35 6.62
CA THR A 15 -8.89 1.61 7.33
C THR A 15 -9.54 0.65 6.35
N VAL A 16 -9.59 -0.63 6.71
CA VAL A 16 -10.22 -1.68 5.90
C VAL A 16 -11.64 -1.97 6.38
N GLY A 17 -12.50 -2.34 5.43
CA GLY A 17 -13.88 -2.76 5.67
C GLY A 17 -14.06 -4.25 5.39
N GLN A 18 -15.08 -4.58 4.60
CA GLN A 18 -15.39 -5.97 4.26
C GLN A 18 -14.36 -6.57 3.29
N THR A 19 -14.21 -7.89 3.37
CA THR A 19 -13.47 -8.69 2.38
C THR A 19 -14.46 -9.55 1.61
N GLN A 20 -14.44 -9.46 0.28
CA GLN A 20 -15.34 -10.21 -0.59
C GLN A 20 -14.65 -10.48 -1.93
N ASP A 21 -14.82 -11.71 -2.45
CA ASP A 21 -14.28 -12.13 -3.75
C ASP A 21 -12.78 -11.86 -3.94
N GLY A 22 -12.00 -12.05 -2.87
CA GLY A 22 -10.55 -11.81 -2.86
C GLY A 22 -10.14 -10.34 -2.82
N LEU A 23 -11.10 -9.41 -2.72
CA LEU A 23 -10.87 -7.97 -2.59
C LEU A 23 -11.13 -7.52 -1.15
N VAL A 24 -10.36 -6.53 -0.69
CA VAL A 24 -10.54 -5.89 0.62
C VAL A 24 -11.01 -4.46 0.39
N GLN A 25 -12.13 -4.09 0.99
CA GLN A 25 -12.69 -2.75 0.91
C GLN A 25 -11.79 -1.76 1.69
N ILE A 26 -11.49 -0.62 1.07
CA ILE A 26 -10.85 0.51 1.74
C ILE A 26 -11.92 1.52 2.14
N LEU A 27 -12.02 1.82 3.44
CA LEU A 27 -12.96 2.80 3.99
C LEU A 27 -12.34 4.20 4.06
N SER A 28 -11.04 4.30 4.33
CA SER A 28 -10.33 5.59 4.42
C SER A 28 -8.82 5.42 4.25
N GLY A 29 -8.13 6.53 3.95
CA GLY A 29 -6.66 6.58 3.85
C GLY A 29 -6.13 6.44 2.42
N LEU A 30 -6.99 6.25 1.42
CA LEU A 30 -6.63 6.20 0.01
C LEU A 30 -7.70 6.92 -0.83
N ALA A 31 -7.27 7.68 -1.84
CA ALA A 31 -8.16 8.29 -2.81
C ALA A 31 -8.22 7.48 -4.13
N PRO A 32 -9.35 7.52 -4.87
CA PRO A 32 -9.43 6.94 -6.21
C PRO A 32 -8.34 7.48 -7.14
N GLY A 33 -7.72 6.59 -7.92
CA GLY A 33 -6.65 6.93 -8.86
C GLY A 33 -5.24 6.93 -8.26
N GLU A 34 -5.08 6.78 -6.94
CA GLU A 34 -3.76 6.53 -6.35
C GLU A 34 -3.23 5.14 -6.77
N LEU A 35 -1.95 5.08 -7.15
CA LEU A 35 -1.31 3.80 -7.47
C LEU A 35 -0.88 3.09 -6.20
N VAL A 36 -1.29 1.83 -6.07
CA VAL A 36 -0.97 0.94 -4.94
C VAL A 36 -0.17 -0.24 -5.44
N ALA A 37 0.89 -0.62 -4.73
CA ALA A 37 1.61 -1.85 -5.04
C ALA A 37 0.73 -3.07 -4.70
N SER A 38 0.28 -3.81 -5.72
CA SER A 38 -0.50 -5.05 -5.58
C SER A 38 0.38 -6.29 -5.43
N GLU A 39 1.61 -6.24 -5.96
CA GLU A 39 2.57 -7.34 -5.94
C GLU A 39 3.90 -6.88 -5.34
N GLY A 40 4.66 -7.82 -4.77
CA GLY A 40 6.00 -7.54 -4.23
C GLY A 40 6.05 -6.57 -3.04
N ALA A 41 4.90 -6.16 -2.47
CA ALA A 41 4.82 -5.16 -1.41
C ALA A 41 5.53 -5.59 -0.10
N LEU A 42 5.77 -6.89 0.10
CA LEU A 42 6.60 -7.42 1.19
C LEU A 42 8.05 -6.91 1.10
N PHE A 43 8.63 -6.84 -0.09
CA PHE A 43 10.00 -6.36 -0.28
C PHE A 43 10.13 -4.88 0.07
N LEU A 44 9.11 -4.07 -0.26
CA LEU A 44 9.04 -2.66 0.15
C LEU A 44 8.99 -2.52 1.68
N SER A 45 8.21 -3.37 2.35
CA SER A 45 8.14 -3.42 3.82
C SER A 45 9.48 -3.75 4.46
N ASN A 46 10.20 -4.73 3.92
CA ASN A 46 11.51 -5.14 4.43
C ASN A 46 12.57 -4.06 4.18
N ALA A 47 12.63 -3.49 2.96
CA ALA A 47 13.57 -2.42 2.63
C ALA A 47 13.39 -1.20 3.54
N ALA A 48 12.13 -0.82 3.81
CA ALA A 48 11.82 0.29 4.70
C ALA A 48 12.18 0.01 6.17
N ALA A 49 12.02 -1.24 6.63
CA ALA A 49 12.41 -1.62 7.99
C ALA A 49 13.92 -1.56 8.17
N LEU A 50 14.70 -2.07 7.20
CA LEU A 50 16.16 -2.02 7.21
C LEU A 50 16.69 -0.59 7.16
N ALA A 51 16.06 0.29 6.39
CA ALA A 51 16.46 1.70 6.28
C ALA A 51 16.12 2.54 7.53
N ALA A 52 15.25 2.04 8.41
CA ALA A 52 14.85 2.72 9.64
C ALA A 52 15.67 2.28 10.88
N GLN A 53 16.62 1.35 10.72
CA GLN A 53 17.62 0.98 11.73
C GLN A 53 18.80 1.94 11.69
#